data_AF-X6DT13-F1
#
_entry.id   AF-X6DT13-F1
#
_cell.length_a   1.000
_cell.length_b   1.000
_cell.length_c   1.000
_cell.angle_alpha   90.00
_cell.angle_beta   90.00
_cell.angle_gamma   90.00
#
_symmetry.space_group_name_H-M   'P 1'
#
loop_
_entity.id
_entity.type
_entity.pdbx_description
1 polymer ?
#
loop_
_entity_poly.entity_id
_entity_poly.type
_entity_poly.pdbx_seq_one_letter_code
_entity_poly.pdbx_strand_id
1 'polypeptide(L)'
;MRLKITHRTEYRYDAPVQYLLQRLRLLPVSGPTQTVLSWALKVEGAREEVRFTDHYGNDNRLLTVEGDRDFITVEASGEAVTRDTAGVCGPHQGFAPLWLFAQETTLTTIGDGIRELAETVGKGADIERLHRLMAIICERVAYTPGTTNATTSAEEALALKTGVCQDHGHIFAAAARAMGFPARYVSGYLMMDAAVEQAASHAWAEAHVPGLGWVAFDPANGISPDERYVKVATGRDYRDASPVSGIRLGQAEELLAVTVTVEQ
;
A
#
# COMPACT_ATOMS: atom_id res chain seq x y z
N MET A 1 12.41 -7.64 13.93
CA MET A 1 11.93 -6.77 15.03
C MET A 1 10.54 -7.19 15.52
N ARG A 2 10.14 -6.94 16.78
CA ARG A 2 8.73 -7.06 17.23
C ARG A 2 8.13 -5.66 17.20
N LEU A 3 6.94 -5.52 16.62
CA LEU A 3 6.25 -4.25 16.46
C LEU A 3 4.82 -4.37 16.96
N LYS A 4 4.38 -3.38 17.74
CA LYS A 4 3.00 -3.16 18.13
C LYS A 4 2.43 -2.01 17.31
N ILE A 5 1.27 -2.25 16.70
CA ILE A 5 0.67 -1.34 15.73
C ILE A 5 -0.77 -1.08 16.13
N THR A 6 -1.18 0.19 16.02
CA THR A 6 -2.59 0.60 16.11
C THR A 6 -2.91 1.52 14.94
N HIS A 7 -3.92 1.18 14.16
CA HIS A 7 -4.49 2.00 13.10
C HIS A 7 -5.93 2.33 13.49
N ARG A 8 -6.20 3.61 13.75
CA ARG A 8 -7.52 4.11 14.06
C ARG A 8 -8.00 5.04 12.94
N THR A 9 -9.18 4.78 12.42
CA THR A 9 -9.89 5.60 11.45
C THR A 9 -11.22 6.03 12.06
N GLU A 10 -11.45 7.34 12.10
CA GLU A 10 -12.67 7.94 12.61
C GLU A 10 -13.34 8.76 11.53
N TYR A 11 -14.59 8.42 11.25
CA TYR A 11 -15.46 9.14 10.34
C TYR A 11 -16.49 9.91 11.18
N ARG A 12 -16.67 11.19 10.86
CA ARG A 12 -17.81 11.98 11.31
C ARG A 12 -18.53 12.56 10.11
N TYR A 13 -19.85 12.54 10.17
CA TYR A 13 -20.73 13.04 9.13
C TYR A 13 -21.53 14.22 9.68
N ASP A 14 -21.69 15.25 8.86
CA ASP A 14 -22.50 16.44 9.21
C ASP A 14 -24.02 16.17 9.15
N ALA A 15 -24.41 15.07 8.50
CA ALA A 15 -25.77 14.55 8.43
C ALA A 15 -25.75 13.01 8.48
N PRO A 16 -26.85 12.38 8.93
CA PRO A 16 -26.90 10.93 9.03
C PRO A 16 -26.72 10.21 7.69
N VAL A 17 -25.89 9.17 7.70
CA VAL A 17 -25.60 8.37 6.49
C VAL A 17 -26.65 7.28 6.32
N GLN A 18 -27.46 7.39 5.26
CA GLN A 18 -28.51 6.41 4.99
C GLN A 18 -27.97 5.00 4.72
N TYR A 19 -26.88 4.92 3.95
CA TYR A 19 -26.22 3.67 3.64
C TYR A 19 -24.75 3.91 3.29
N LEU A 20 -23.87 3.09 3.88
CA LEU A 20 -22.45 3.02 3.57
C LEU A 20 -22.03 1.56 3.45
N LEU A 21 -21.22 1.26 2.44
CA LEU A 21 -20.55 -0.01 2.31
C LEU A 21 -19.04 0.22 2.20
N GLN A 22 -18.27 -0.25 3.18
CA GLN A 22 -16.83 -0.12 3.23
C GLN A 22 -16.15 -1.48 3.23
N ARG A 23 -15.07 -1.58 2.46
CA ARG A 23 -14.13 -2.70 2.49
C ARG A 23 -12.85 -2.25 3.16
N LEU A 24 -12.45 -2.99 4.18
CA LEU A 24 -11.25 -2.77 4.97
C LEU A 24 -10.18 -3.81 4.62
N ARG A 25 -8.94 -3.34 4.53
CA ARG A 25 -7.70 -4.14 4.42
C ARG A 25 -6.71 -3.62 5.45
N LEU A 26 -6.96 -3.97 6.70
CA LEU A 26 -6.21 -3.48 7.85
C LEU A 26 -5.51 -4.59 8.64
N LEU A 27 -5.67 -5.84 8.21
CA LEU A 27 -5.15 -7.02 8.88
C LEU A 27 -3.97 -7.58 8.09
N PRO A 28 -2.74 -7.55 8.64
CA PRO A 28 -1.60 -8.18 8.02
C PRO A 28 -1.73 -9.70 8.01
N VAL A 29 -1.01 -10.34 7.10
CA VAL A 29 -0.93 -11.79 6.97
C VAL A 29 0.51 -12.24 7.26
N SER A 30 0.67 -13.37 7.93
CA SER A 30 1.98 -13.98 8.16
C SER A 30 2.59 -14.45 6.84
N GLY A 31 3.90 -14.26 6.70
CA GLY A 31 4.66 -14.64 5.52
C GLY A 31 6.17 -14.68 5.78
N PRO A 32 7.00 -14.70 4.73
CA PRO A 32 8.44 -14.82 4.89
C PRO A 32 9.09 -13.67 5.67
N THR A 33 8.61 -12.44 5.47
CA THR A 33 9.15 -11.21 6.10
C THR A 33 8.54 -10.89 7.47
N GLN A 34 7.42 -11.52 7.84
CA GLN A 34 6.70 -11.19 9.07
C GLN A 34 5.87 -12.36 9.63
N THR A 35 5.67 -12.38 10.94
CA THR A 35 4.78 -13.30 11.64
C THR A 35 3.83 -12.50 12.51
N VAL A 36 2.54 -12.56 12.22
CA VAL A 36 1.50 -11.90 13.01
C VAL A 36 1.26 -12.73 14.27
N LEU A 37 1.48 -12.11 15.44
CA LEU A 37 1.29 -12.77 16.74
C LEU A 37 -0.15 -12.65 17.23
N SER A 38 -0.70 -11.44 17.12
CA SER A 38 -2.09 -11.14 17.45
C SER A 38 -2.55 -9.94 16.63
N TRP A 39 -3.82 -9.92 16.24
CA TRP A 39 -4.42 -8.77 15.56
C TRP A 39 -5.92 -8.76 15.81
N ALA A 40 -6.48 -7.60 16.10
CA ALA A 40 -7.89 -7.38 16.34
C ALA A 40 -8.39 -6.24 15.46
N LEU A 41 -9.66 -6.33 15.07
CA LEU A 41 -10.40 -5.23 14.46
C LEU A 41 -11.59 -4.92 15.36
N LYS A 42 -11.64 -3.70 15.87
CA LYS A 42 -12.77 -3.16 16.61
C LYS A 42 -13.51 -2.16 15.72
N VAL A 43 -14.82 -2.32 15.62
CA VAL A 43 -15.69 -1.49 14.78
C VAL A 43 -16.83 -0.97 15.63
N GLU A 44 -17.04 0.35 15.61
CA GLU A 44 -18.17 1.03 16.25
C GLU A 44 -18.92 1.84 15.19
N GLY A 45 -20.26 1.82 15.25
CA GLY A 45 -21.11 2.52 14.28
C GLY A 45 -21.35 1.79 12.95
N ALA A 46 -20.71 0.62 12.73
CA ALA A 46 -20.91 -0.22 11.56
C ALA A 46 -21.01 -1.71 11.94
N ARG A 47 -21.56 -2.52 11.04
CA ARG A 47 -21.69 -3.98 11.17
C ARG A 47 -20.77 -4.69 10.18
N GLU A 48 -20.03 -5.71 10.61
CA GLU A 48 -19.31 -6.61 9.70
C GLU A 48 -20.30 -7.55 9.03
N GLU A 49 -20.36 -7.52 7.70
CA GLU A 49 -21.21 -8.38 6.88
C GLU A 49 -20.45 -9.61 6.38
N VAL A 50 -19.23 -9.44 5.87
CA VAL A 50 -18.46 -10.51 5.22
C VAL A 50 -16.96 -10.39 5.52
N ARG A 51 -16.34 -11.54 5.78
CA ARG A 51 -14.88 -11.76 5.84
C ARG A 51 -14.47 -12.67 4.68
N PHE A 52 -13.48 -12.27 3.90
CA PHE A 52 -12.91 -13.14 2.86
C PHE A 52 -11.46 -12.79 2.53
N THR A 53 -10.75 -13.73 1.90
CA THR A 53 -9.43 -13.50 1.33
C THR A 53 -9.57 -13.32 -0.18
N ASP A 54 -9.02 -12.23 -0.72
CA ASP A 54 -9.06 -11.99 -2.17
C ASP A 54 -7.97 -12.79 -2.92
N HIS A 55 -7.96 -12.70 -4.25
CA HIS A 55 -7.01 -13.42 -5.10
C HIS A 55 -5.55 -12.96 -4.92
N TYR A 56 -5.32 -11.78 -4.34
CA TYR A 56 -3.99 -11.29 -3.96
C TYR A 56 -3.52 -11.82 -2.61
N GLY A 57 -4.40 -12.51 -1.87
CA GLY A 57 -4.12 -13.01 -0.52
C GLY A 57 -4.39 -11.98 0.58
N ASN A 58 -5.06 -10.87 0.29
CA ASN A 58 -5.38 -9.86 1.30
C ASN A 58 -6.58 -10.31 2.14
N ASP A 59 -6.53 -10.08 3.45
CA ASP A 59 -7.73 -10.14 4.30
C ASP A 59 -8.62 -8.94 4.01
N ASN A 60 -9.87 -9.22 3.62
CA ASN A 60 -10.88 -8.22 3.33
C ASN A 60 -12.03 -8.39 4.30
N ARG A 61 -12.51 -7.27 4.83
CA ARG A 61 -13.76 -7.22 5.60
C ARG A 61 -14.67 -6.13 5.13
N LEU A 62 -15.92 -6.54 4.91
CA LEU A 62 -16.98 -5.71 4.39
C LEU A 62 -17.83 -5.24 5.57
N LEU A 63 -17.91 -3.93 5.74
CA LEU A 63 -18.70 -3.27 6.75
C LEU A 63 -19.85 -2.53 6.11
N THR A 64 -21.02 -2.60 6.73
CA THR A 64 -22.18 -1.81 6.35
C THR A 64 -22.59 -0.88 7.50
N VAL A 65 -23.01 0.33 7.15
CA VAL A 65 -23.72 1.22 8.05
C VAL A 65 -25.14 1.39 7.55
N GLU A 66 -26.09 1.18 8.45
CA GLU A 66 -27.51 1.39 8.22
C GLU A 66 -28.08 2.27 9.33
N GLY A 67 -29.07 3.10 8.96
CA GLY A 67 -29.80 3.98 9.88
C GLY A 67 -29.14 5.36 10.08
N ASP A 68 -29.68 6.15 11.00
CA ASP A 68 -29.26 7.55 11.20
C ASP A 68 -27.95 7.65 12.01
N ARG A 69 -26.83 7.18 11.43
CA ARG A 69 -25.49 7.26 12.04
C ARG A 69 -24.72 8.45 11.49
N ASP A 70 -24.08 9.18 12.40
CA ASP A 70 -23.22 10.33 12.12
C ASP A 70 -21.74 10.06 12.46
N PHE A 71 -21.40 8.86 12.96
CA PHE A 71 -20.01 8.47 13.23
C PHE A 71 -19.73 6.99 12.94
N ILE A 72 -18.48 6.70 12.59
CA ILE A 72 -17.93 5.35 12.49
C ILE A 72 -16.51 5.37 13.03
N THR A 73 -16.16 4.38 13.83
CA THR A 73 -14.79 4.17 14.27
C THR A 73 -14.34 2.77 13.89
N VAL A 74 -13.19 2.70 13.23
CA VAL A 74 -12.50 1.46 12.91
C VAL A 74 -11.13 1.50 13.57
N GLU A 75 -10.82 0.51 14.39
CA GLU A 75 -9.52 0.38 15.04
C GLU A 75 -8.96 -1.02 14.78
N ALA A 76 -7.85 -1.09 14.05
CA ALA A 76 -7.09 -2.30 13.84
C ALA A 76 -5.81 -2.24 14.69
N SER A 77 -5.61 -3.20 15.59
CA SER A 77 -4.44 -3.20 16.45
C SER A 77 -3.90 -4.59 16.69
N GLY A 78 -2.59 -4.71 16.90
CA GLY A 78 -1.95 -6.00 17.05
C GLY A 78 -0.44 -5.93 17.13
N GLU A 79 0.16 -7.11 17.08
CA GLU A 79 1.60 -7.29 17.15
C GLU A 79 2.09 -8.22 16.05
N ALA A 80 3.22 -7.85 15.44
CA ALA A 80 3.90 -8.65 14.44
C ALA A 80 5.41 -8.71 14.72
N VAL A 81 6.02 -9.86 14.40
CA VAL A 81 7.47 -10.02 14.37
C VAL A 81 7.93 -10.01 12.93
N THR A 82 8.70 -9.00 12.55
CA THR A 82 9.30 -8.79 11.24
C THR A 82 10.74 -9.30 11.21
N ARG A 83 11.28 -9.48 10.00
CA ARG A 83 12.67 -9.93 9.77
C ARG A 83 13.24 -9.14 8.59
N ASP A 84 14.49 -8.72 8.70
CA ASP A 84 15.22 -8.19 7.56
C ASP A 84 15.62 -9.34 6.64
N THR A 85 15.13 -9.30 5.41
CA THR A 85 15.43 -10.27 4.34
C THR A 85 16.15 -9.62 3.16
N ALA A 86 16.74 -8.44 3.36
CA ALA A 86 17.29 -7.59 2.31
C ALA A 86 16.27 -7.36 1.17
N GLY A 87 15.00 -7.14 1.54
CA GLY A 87 13.87 -6.96 0.62
C GLY A 87 13.30 -8.24 0.01
N VAL A 88 13.95 -9.41 0.13
CA VAL A 88 13.45 -10.65 -0.49
C VAL A 88 12.23 -11.19 0.27
N CYS A 89 11.07 -11.14 -0.39
CA CYS A 89 9.79 -11.59 0.16
C CYS A 89 9.48 -13.06 -0.15
N GLY A 90 10.29 -13.71 -0.98
CA GLY A 90 10.17 -15.13 -1.32
C GLY A 90 9.36 -15.40 -2.58
N PRO A 91 9.11 -16.68 -2.90
CA PRO A 91 8.48 -17.08 -4.15
C PRO A 91 7.06 -16.52 -4.26
N HIS A 92 6.58 -16.37 -5.50
CA HIS A 92 5.18 -16.03 -5.73
C HIS A 92 4.25 -17.12 -5.20
N GLN A 93 3.25 -16.70 -4.42
CA GLN A 93 2.23 -17.54 -3.81
C GLN A 93 0.85 -16.92 -4.08
N GLY A 94 -0.20 -17.75 -4.00
CA GLY A 94 -1.58 -17.34 -4.22
C GLY A 94 -2.12 -17.71 -5.60
N PHE A 95 -3.34 -17.26 -5.89
CA PHE A 95 -4.07 -17.62 -7.10
C PHE A 95 -3.91 -16.62 -8.24
N ALA A 96 -3.57 -15.36 -7.92
CA ALA A 96 -3.32 -14.32 -8.91
C ALA A 96 -2.08 -14.66 -9.75
N PRO A 97 -2.20 -14.90 -11.07
CA PRO A 97 -1.06 -15.30 -11.88
C PRO A 97 -0.05 -14.15 -12.06
N LEU A 98 1.25 -14.45 -12.22
CA LEU A 98 2.30 -13.44 -12.37
C LEU A 98 2.04 -12.44 -13.50
N TRP A 99 1.48 -12.88 -14.63
CA TRP A 99 1.19 -11.99 -15.76
C TRP A 99 0.18 -10.87 -15.41
N LEU A 100 -0.66 -11.07 -14.37
CA LEU A 100 -1.59 -10.05 -13.89
C LEU A 100 -0.85 -8.82 -13.38
N PHE A 101 0.31 -9.03 -12.75
CA PHE A 101 1.17 -7.97 -12.21
C PHE A 101 2.10 -7.36 -13.27
N ALA A 102 2.08 -7.87 -14.50
CA ALA A 102 2.72 -7.23 -15.65
C ALA A 102 1.79 -6.25 -16.37
N GLN A 103 0.49 -6.27 -16.08
CA GLN A 103 -0.49 -5.39 -16.73
C GLN A 103 -0.45 -3.97 -16.13
N GLU A 104 -0.61 -2.98 -17.01
CA GLU A 104 -0.83 -1.60 -16.59
C GLU A 104 -2.22 -1.41 -15.97
N THR A 105 -2.36 -0.31 -15.23
CA THR A 105 -3.62 0.18 -14.67
C THR A 105 -3.65 1.69 -14.84
N THR A 106 -4.80 2.33 -14.61
CA THR A 106 -4.91 3.80 -14.61
C THR A 106 -3.85 4.49 -13.75
N LEU A 107 -3.59 4.00 -12.54
CA LEU A 107 -2.64 4.61 -11.61
C LEU A 107 -1.17 4.27 -11.94
N THR A 108 -0.94 3.23 -12.73
CA THR A 108 0.41 2.82 -13.16
C THR A 108 0.52 2.88 -14.69
N THR A 109 -0.08 3.90 -15.29
CA THR A 109 -0.07 4.09 -16.75
C THR A 109 1.38 4.20 -17.23
N ILE A 110 1.73 3.46 -18.27
CA ILE A 110 3.07 3.48 -18.87
C ILE A 110 3.06 4.51 -20.01
N GLY A 111 3.18 5.79 -19.66
CA GLY A 111 3.33 6.88 -20.61
C GLY A 111 4.78 7.06 -21.08
N ASP A 112 5.05 8.16 -21.78
CA ASP A 112 6.37 8.41 -22.35
C ASP A 112 7.42 8.67 -21.28
N GLY A 113 7.07 9.36 -20.20
CA GLY A 113 7.96 9.61 -19.07
C GLY A 113 8.35 8.32 -18.36
N ILE A 114 7.40 7.41 -18.13
CA ILE A 114 7.69 6.10 -17.53
C ILE A 114 8.56 5.22 -18.46
N ARG A 115 8.32 5.25 -19.78
CA ARG A 115 9.18 4.52 -20.75
C ARG A 115 10.61 5.07 -20.74
N GLU A 116 10.76 6.39 -20.80
CA GLU A 116 12.08 7.04 -20.73
C GLU A 116 12.79 6.68 -19.42
N LEU A 117 12.09 6.75 -18.28
CA LEU A 117 12.64 6.34 -16.99
C LEU A 117 13.13 4.88 -17.02
N ALA A 118 12.33 3.95 -17.54
CA ALA A 118 12.69 2.54 -17.67
C ALA A 118 13.95 2.33 -18.54
N GLU A 119 14.10 3.11 -19.61
CA GLU A 119 15.28 3.07 -20.49
C GLU A 119 16.55 3.60 -19.81
N THR A 120 16.44 4.64 -18.96
CA THR A 120 17.59 5.23 -18.25
C THR A 120 18.27 4.29 -17.26
N VAL A 121 17.57 3.23 -16.82
CA VAL A 121 18.15 2.20 -15.95
C VAL A 121 19.31 1.48 -16.64
N GLY A 122 19.28 1.31 -17.96
CA GLY A 122 20.33 0.60 -18.69
C GLY A 122 20.41 -0.90 -18.42
N LYS A 123 21.56 -1.50 -18.78
CA LYS A 123 21.82 -2.95 -18.68
C LYS A 123 22.46 -3.32 -17.33
N GLY A 124 22.38 -4.60 -16.98
CA GLY A 124 22.94 -5.17 -15.74
C GLY A 124 22.18 -6.44 -15.33
N ALA A 125 22.52 -6.99 -14.16
CA ALA A 125 21.70 -8.04 -13.56
C ALA A 125 20.32 -7.48 -13.18
N ASP A 126 19.29 -8.34 -13.19
CA ASP A 126 17.90 -7.90 -12.97
C ASP A 126 17.69 -7.17 -11.64
N ILE A 127 18.28 -7.70 -10.56
CA ILE A 127 18.20 -7.07 -9.24
C ILE A 127 18.89 -5.70 -9.20
N GLU A 128 20.08 -5.57 -9.82
CA GLU A 128 20.82 -4.31 -9.89
C GLU A 128 20.04 -3.25 -10.67
N ARG A 129 19.36 -3.66 -11.75
CA ARG A 129 18.51 -2.78 -12.55
C ARG A 129 17.34 -2.25 -11.72
N LEU A 130 16.68 -3.09 -10.93
CA LEU A 130 15.57 -2.67 -10.07
C LEU A 130 16.04 -1.76 -8.91
N HIS A 131 17.18 -2.03 -8.29
CA HIS A 131 17.76 -1.12 -7.30
C HIS A 131 18.16 0.23 -7.91
N ARG A 132 18.71 0.23 -9.13
CA ARG A 132 19.02 1.47 -9.86
C ARG A 132 17.74 2.25 -10.20
N LEU A 133 16.67 1.57 -10.61
CA LEU A 133 15.36 2.20 -10.82
C LEU A 133 14.87 2.89 -9.55
N MET A 134 14.90 2.19 -8.41
CA MET A 134 14.51 2.75 -7.11
C MET A 134 15.32 4.02 -6.78
N ALA A 135 16.65 3.98 -6.96
CA ALA A 135 17.53 5.11 -6.71
C ALA A 135 17.22 6.31 -7.62
N ILE A 136 16.99 6.08 -8.92
CA ILE A 136 16.63 7.15 -9.87
C ILE A 136 15.31 7.80 -9.48
N ILE A 137 14.30 7.02 -9.06
CA ILE A 137 13.01 7.56 -8.63
C ILE A 137 13.18 8.40 -7.35
N CYS A 138 13.91 7.88 -6.37
CA CYS A 138 14.21 8.58 -5.10
C CYS A 138 14.90 9.93 -5.33
N GLU A 139 15.74 10.04 -6.37
CA GLU A 139 16.42 11.28 -6.73
C GLU A 139 15.52 12.25 -7.54
N ARG A 140 14.71 11.72 -8.47
CA ARG A 140 13.94 12.54 -9.41
C ARG A 140 12.62 13.06 -8.86
N VAL A 141 12.05 12.40 -7.85
CA VAL A 141 10.74 12.72 -7.30
C VAL A 141 10.91 13.12 -5.83
N ALA A 142 10.66 14.38 -5.52
CA ALA A 142 10.76 14.87 -4.15
C ALA A 142 9.53 14.43 -3.34
N TYR A 143 9.75 13.99 -2.09
CA TYR A 143 8.67 13.68 -1.18
C TYR A 143 7.99 14.97 -0.67
N THR A 144 6.79 15.27 -1.17
CA THR A 144 6.07 16.51 -0.87
C THR A 144 4.58 16.22 -0.61
N PRO A 145 4.15 16.13 0.67
CA PRO A 145 2.73 15.97 0.99
C PRO A 145 1.86 17.10 0.41
N GLY A 146 0.67 16.75 -0.09
CA GLY A 146 -0.33 17.71 -0.57
C GLY A 146 -0.18 18.16 -2.03
N THR A 147 0.81 17.66 -2.78
CA THR A 147 0.95 17.97 -4.22
C THR A 147 0.16 17.02 -5.13
N THR A 148 -0.17 15.83 -4.63
CA THR A 148 -0.85 14.75 -5.35
C THR A 148 -2.08 14.27 -4.58
N ASN A 149 -2.91 13.44 -5.22
CA ASN A 149 -4.08 12.83 -4.60
C ASN A 149 -4.20 11.34 -4.97
N ALA A 150 -5.19 10.64 -4.41
CA ALA A 150 -5.38 9.20 -4.60
C ALA A 150 -5.64 8.76 -6.07
N THR A 151 -5.93 9.71 -6.97
CA THR A 151 -6.18 9.46 -8.39
C THR A 151 -5.01 9.86 -9.30
N THR A 152 -3.99 10.52 -8.75
CA THR A 152 -2.77 10.87 -9.50
C THR A 152 -2.08 9.60 -9.97
N SER A 153 -1.82 9.53 -11.28
CA SER A 153 -1.13 8.41 -11.91
C SER A 153 0.39 8.53 -11.79
N ALA A 154 1.09 7.39 -11.98
CA ALA A 154 2.54 7.32 -12.06
C ALA A 154 3.14 8.32 -13.07
N GLU A 155 2.54 8.44 -14.25
CA GLU A 155 3.00 9.35 -15.31
C GLU A 155 2.88 10.82 -14.87
N GLU A 156 1.74 11.18 -14.27
CA GLU A 156 1.51 12.54 -13.76
C GLU A 156 2.46 12.88 -12.61
N ALA A 157 2.61 11.99 -11.63
CA ALA A 157 3.51 12.21 -10.50
C ALA A 157 4.98 12.33 -10.94
N LEU A 158 5.40 11.51 -11.90
CA LEU A 158 6.75 11.61 -12.47
C LEU A 158 6.97 12.95 -13.19
N ALA A 159 5.96 13.43 -13.94
CA ALA A 159 6.01 14.74 -14.60
C ALA A 159 6.06 15.90 -13.59
N LEU A 160 5.32 15.79 -12.47
CA LEU A 160 5.33 16.76 -11.37
C LEU A 160 6.65 16.77 -10.59
N LYS A 161 7.44 15.70 -10.64
CA LYS A 161 8.68 15.51 -9.85
C LYS A 161 8.47 15.66 -8.34
N THR A 162 7.24 15.53 -7.88
CA THR A 162 6.87 15.56 -6.46
C THR A 162 5.75 14.56 -6.22
N GLY A 163 5.69 14.01 -5.01
CA GLY A 163 4.61 13.12 -4.59
C GLY A 163 4.83 12.54 -3.21
N VAL A 164 4.02 11.56 -2.84
CA VAL A 164 4.12 10.81 -1.57
C VAL A 164 4.48 9.35 -1.82
N CYS A 165 4.56 8.52 -0.77
CA CYS A 165 4.95 7.11 -0.88
C CYS A 165 4.09 6.30 -1.86
N GLN A 166 2.79 6.64 -1.96
CA GLN A 166 1.89 6.08 -2.98
C GLN A 166 2.42 6.30 -4.39
N ASP A 167 2.76 7.54 -4.74
CA ASP A 167 3.19 7.92 -6.08
C ASP A 167 4.53 7.25 -6.43
N HIS A 168 5.46 7.22 -5.48
CA HIS A 168 6.76 6.54 -5.64
C HIS A 168 6.55 5.04 -5.92
N GLY A 169 5.66 4.39 -5.17
CA GLY A 169 5.28 3.00 -5.39
C GLY A 169 4.64 2.76 -6.77
N HIS A 170 3.78 3.66 -7.24
CA HIS A 170 3.17 3.56 -8.57
C HIS A 170 4.18 3.78 -9.70
N ILE A 171 5.06 4.78 -9.58
CA ILE A 171 6.13 5.04 -10.55
C ILE A 171 7.04 3.82 -10.68
N PHE A 172 7.47 3.25 -9.54
CA PHE A 172 8.29 2.05 -9.56
C PHE A 172 7.57 0.86 -10.18
N ALA A 173 6.31 0.60 -9.79
CA ALA A 173 5.55 -0.50 -10.34
C ALA A 173 5.35 -0.36 -11.87
N ALA A 174 5.04 0.85 -12.36
CA ALA A 174 4.87 1.12 -13.77
C ALA A 174 6.19 0.93 -14.56
N ALA A 175 7.29 1.51 -14.07
CA ALA A 175 8.59 1.40 -14.73
C ALA A 175 9.15 -0.04 -14.70
N ALA A 176 8.99 -0.77 -13.58
CA ALA A 176 9.36 -2.18 -13.50
C ALA A 176 8.58 -3.05 -14.51
N ARG A 177 7.28 -2.79 -14.69
CA ARG A 177 6.45 -3.45 -15.72
C ARG A 177 6.93 -3.13 -17.12
N ALA A 178 7.25 -1.86 -17.41
CA ALA A 178 7.83 -1.45 -18.68
C ALA A 178 9.17 -2.15 -18.98
N MET A 179 9.95 -2.47 -17.93
CA MET A 179 11.19 -3.24 -18.03
C MET A 179 10.98 -4.77 -18.15
N GLY A 180 9.73 -5.26 -18.10
CA GLY A 180 9.38 -6.67 -18.22
C GLY A 180 9.24 -7.42 -16.90
N PHE A 181 9.29 -6.74 -15.75
CA PHE A 181 9.13 -7.37 -14.43
C PHE A 181 7.67 -7.28 -13.96
N PRO A 182 7.05 -8.40 -13.55
CA PRO A 182 5.81 -8.33 -12.80
C PRO A 182 6.03 -7.52 -11.52
N ALA A 183 5.22 -6.49 -11.29
CA ALA A 183 5.32 -5.62 -10.14
C ALA A 183 3.98 -5.44 -9.45
N ARG A 184 3.97 -5.34 -8.13
CA ARG A 184 2.77 -5.11 -7.32
C ARG A 184 2.98 -3.98 -6.35
N TYR A 185 1.91 -3.25 -6.10
CA TYR A 185 1.83 -2.24 -5.06
C TYR A 185 1.62 -2.92 -3.70
N VAL A 186 2.22 -2.34 -2.66
CA VAL A 186 2.08 -2.81 -1.29
C VAL A 186 1.65 -1.67 -0.39
N SER A 187 0.64 -1.92 0.43
CA SER A 187 0.27 -1.05 1.55
C SER A 187 0.62 -1.71 2.87
N GLY A 188 1.04 -0.91 3.84
CA GLY A 188 1.46 -1.42 5.13
C GLY A 188 1.81 -0.33 6.14
N TYR A 189 2.58 -0.72 7.14
CA TYR A 189 3.05 0.14 8.22
C TYR A 189 4.57 0.23 8.18
N LEU A 190 5.11 1.38 8.58
CA LEU A 190 6.53 1.64 8.71
C LEU A 190 6.82 2.22 10.09
N MET A 191 7.73 1.61 10.85
CA MET A 191 8.25 2.23 12.07
C MET A 191 9.23 3.35 11.70
N MET A 192 8.98 4.57 12.18
CA MET A 192 9.85 5.73 11.97
C MET A 192 10.46 6.16 13.31
N ASP A 193 11.78 6.27 13.39
CA ASP A 193 12.48 6.61 14.65
C ASP A 193 12.07 7.98 15.21
N ALA A 194 11.66 8.91 14.33
CA ALA A 194 11.30 10.28 14.70
C ALA A 194 9.81 10.48 15.02
N ALA A 195 8.95 9.50 14.72
CA ALA A 195 7.50 9.64 14.81
C ALA A 195 6.80 8.32 15.11
N VAL A 196 6.38 8.17 16.36
CA VAL A 196 5.55 7.05 16.82
C VAL A 196 4.13 7.15 16.26
N GLU A 197 3.58 8.37 16.19
CA GLU A 197 2.29 8.66 15.57
C GLU A 197 2.45 9.19 14.14
N GLN A 198 1.66 8.66 13.22
CA GLN A 198 1.68 8.95 11.80
C GLN A 198 0.25 9.19 11.29
N ALA A 199 0.12 10.05 10.29
CA ALA A 199 -1.17 10.43 9.72
C ALA A 199 -1.72 9.42 8.69
N ALA A 200 -0.91 8.43 8.28
CA ALA A 200 -1.32 7.46 7.26
C ALA A 200 -0.49 6.17 7.33
N SER A 201 -0.99 5.14 6.66
CA SER A 201 -0.21 3.94 6.29
C SER A 201 0.90 4.28 5.30
N HIS A 202 1.93 3.45 5.24
CA HIS A 202 3.01 3.56 4.25
C HIS A 202 2.74 2.71 3.01
N ALA A 203 3.46 3.01 1.93
CA ALA A 203 3.34 2.31 0.66
C ALA A 203 4.68 2.14 -0.04
N TRP A 204 4.83 1.02 -0.74
CA TRP A 204 6.01 0.69 -1.53
C TRP A 204 5.64 -0.29 -2.66
N ALA A 205 6.62 -0.80 -3.39
CA ALA A 205 6.40 -1.76 -4.46
C ALA A 205 7.23 -3.04 -4.28
N GLU A 206 6.73 -4.14 -4.82
CA GLU A 206 7.50 -5.37 -4.97
C GLU A 206 7.59 -5.72 -6.46
N ALA A 207 8.76 -6.18 -6.92
CA ALA A 207 8.96 -6.72 -8.27
C ALA A 207 9.40 -8.18 -8.20
N HIS A 208 8.90 -9.01 -9.11
CA HIS A 208 9.24 -10.42 -9.17
C HIS A 208 10.50 -10.65 -10.01
N VAL A 209 11.57 -11.10 -9.36
CA VAL A 209 12.87 -11.40 -10.00
C VAL A 209 13.02 -12.92 -10.17
N PRO A 210 13.28 -13.42 -11.39
CA PRO A 210 13.55 -14.84 -11.61
C PRO A 210 14.65 -15.38 -10.68
N GLY A 211 14.36 -16.49 -10.01
CA GLY A 211 15.28 -17.12 -9.05
C GLY A 211 15.24 -16.55 -7.62
N LEU A 212 14.74 -15.34 -7.41
CA LEU A 212 14.59 -14.74 -6.06
C LEU A 212 13.13 -14.69 -5.59
N GLY A 213 12.18 -14.57 -6.51
CA GLY A 213 10.77 -14.32 -6.19
C GLY A 213 10.46 -12.83 -6.07
N TRP A 214 9.53 -12.47 -5.20
CA TRP A 214 9.21 -11.07 -4.91
C TRP A 214 10.33 -10.41 -4.13
N VAL A 215 10.76 -9.23 -4.59
CA VAL A 215 11.71 -8.35 -3.90
C VAL A 215 11.06 -6.99 -3.70
N ALA A 216 11.16 -6.44 -2.50
CA ALA A 216 10.56 -5.18 -2.11
C ALA A 216 11.52 -3.99 -2.31
N PHE A 217 10.95 -2.88 -2.76
CA PHE A 217 11.63 -1.62 -3.05
C PHE A 217 10.77 -0.48 -2.53
N ASP A 218 11.35 0.39 -1.71
CA ASP A 218 10.73 1.63 -1.25
C ASP A 218 11.47 2.83 -1.86
N PRO A 219 11.02 3.34 -3.01
CA PRO A 219 11.67 4.47 -3.67
C PRO A 219 11.49 5.79 -2.94
N ALA A 220 10.52 5.92 -2.03
CA ALA A 220 10.35 7.13 -1.24
C ALA A 220 11.46 7.28 -0.19
N ASN A 221 11.94 6.15 0.35
CA ASN A 221 13.05 6.12 1.31
C ASN A 221 14.38 5.68 0.70
N GLY A 222 14.39 5.26 -0.57
CA GLY A 222 15.60 4.80 -1.26
C GLY A 222 16.18 3.49 -0.73
N ILE A 223 15.37 2.64 -0.10
CA ILE A 223 15.82 1.40 0.55
C ILE A 223 14.97 0.19 0.13
N SER A 224 15.56 -1.00 0.24
CA SER A 224 14.77 -2.23 0.33
C SER A 224 14.15 -2.32 1.73
N PRO A 225 12.83 -2.55 1.86
CA PRO A 225 12.18 -2.72 3.14
C PRO A 225 12.88 -3.73 4.05
N ASP A 226 13.12 -3.29 5.28
CA ASP A 226 13.75 -4.05 6.36
C ASP A 226 12.72 -4.44 7.43
N GLU A 227 13.20 -4.81 8.62
CA GLU A 227 12.34 -5.21 9.73
C GLU A 227 11.46 -4.09 10.32
N ARG A 228 11.58 -2.83 9.89
CA ARG A 228 10.66 -1.76 10.31
C ARG A 228 9.33 -1.79 9.55
N TYR A 229 9.22 -2.62 8.52
CA TYR A 229 8.06 -2.67 7.64
C TYR A 229 7.14 -3.84 7.99
N VAL A 230 5.84 -3.56 8.05
CA VAL A 230 4.77 -4.58 8.14
C VAL A 230 3.87 -4.47 6.92
N LYS A 231 3.85 -5.51 6.09
CA LYS A 231 2.97 -5.62 4.94
C LYS A 231 1.55 -5.95 5.37
N VAL A 232 0.58 -5.22 4.83
CA VAL A 232 -0.85 -5.45 5.08
C VAL A 232 -1.55 -5.99 3.85
N ALA A 233 -1.46 -5.29 2.72
CA ALA A 233 -2.11 -5.71 1.48
C ALA A 233 -1.24 -5.49 0.25
N THR A 234 -1.50 -6.27 -0.79
CA THR A 234 -0.86 -6.13 -2.10
C THR A 234 -1.89 -6.07 -3.22
N GLY A 235 -1.53 -5.45 -4.34
CA GLY A 235 -2.42 -5.29 -5.48
C GLY A 235 -1.68 -4.80 -6.71
N ARG A 236 -2.38 -4.59 -7.83
CA ARG A 236 -1.75 -3.98 -9.01
C ARG A 236 -1.47 -2.50 -8.81
N ASP A 237 -2.30 -1.81 -8.02
CA ASP A 237 -2.14 -0.41 -7.67
C ASP A 237 -2.82 -0.12 -6.31
N TYR A 238 -2.94 1.16 -5.96
CA TYR A 238 -3.56 1.59 -4.71
C TYR A 238 -5.01 1.11 -4.55
N ARG A 239 -5.81 1.03 -5.61
CA ARG A 239 -7.23 0.61 -5.52
C ARG A 239 -7.37 -0.84 -5.06
N ASP A 240 -6.42 -1.68 -5.48
CA ASP A 240 -6.36 -3.09 -5.14
C ASP A 240 -5.81 -3.33 -3.72
N ALA A 241 -5.17 -2.33 -3.09
CA ALA A 241 -4.50 -2.48 -1.78
C ALA A 241 -4.87 -1.38 -0.76
N SER A 242 -5.84 -0.51 -1.06
CA SER A 242 -6.17 0.61 -0.18
C SER A 242 -6.66 0.12 1.20
N PRO A 243 -6.24 0.76 2.31
CA PRO A 243 -6.64 0.35 3.66
C PRO A 243 -8.16 0.37 3.85
N VAL A 244 -8.82 1.39 3.26
CA VAL A 244 -10.27 1.52 3.21
C VAL A 244 -10.67 1.86 1.78
N SER A 245 -11.77 1.28 1.31
CA SER A 245 -12.46 1.64 0.05
C SER A 245 -13.95 1.44 0.24
N GLY A 246 -14.81 2.17 -0.47
CA GLY A 246 -16.24 2.00 -0.26
C GLY A 246 -17.10 2.90 -1.11
N ILE A 247 -18.40 2.74 -0.94
CA ILE A 247 -19.43 3.61 -1.52
C ILE A 247 -20.32 4.12 -0.41
N ARG A 248 -20.81 5.35 -0.59
CA ARG A 248 -21.74 6.01 0.34
C ARG A 248 -22.92 6.55 -0.46
N LEU A 249 -24.12 6.38 0.08
CA LEU A 249 -25.33 7.00 -0.44
C LEU A 249 -25.75 8.14 0.50
N GLY A 250 -25.85 9.35 -0.06
CA GLY A 250 -26.22 10.57 0.68
C GLY A 250 -25.37 11.78 0.30
N GLN A 251 -25.79 12.96 0.75
CA GLN A 251 -25.10 14.24 0.50
C GLN A 251 -24.26 14.75 1.68
N ALA A 252 -24.15 13.97 2.77
CA ALA A 252 -23.39 14.38 3.95
C ALA A 252 -21.91 14.67 3.61
N GLU A 253 -21.34 15.72 4.18
CA GLU A 253 -19.88 15.91 4.19
C GLU A 253 -19.22 14.95 5.18
N GLU A 254 -18.00 14.51 4.86
CA GLU A 254 -17.22 13.58 5.67
C GLU A 254 -16.00 14.29 6.26
N LEU A 255 -15.86 14.20 7.57
CA LEU A 255 -14.61 14.49 8.26
C LEU A 255 -13.94 13.17 8.60
N LEU A 256 -12.73 12.98 8.07
CA LEU A 256 -11.92 11.79 8.26
C LEU A 256 -10.68 12.12 9.11
N ALA A 257 -10.52 11.40 10.22
CA ALA A 257 -9.29 11.39 10.99
C ALA A 257 -8.65 10.00 10.94
N VAL A 258 -7.36 9.94 10.64
CA VAL A 258 -6.57 8.71 10.62
C VAL A 258 -5.38 8.89 11.56
N THR A 259 -5.19 7.93 12.46
CA THR A 259 -4.04 7.87 13.36
C THR A 259 -3.44 6.48 13.28
N VAL A 260 -2.14 6.42 12.98
CA VAL A 260 -1.37 5.18 12.94
C VAL A 260 -0.24 5.30 13.96
N THR A 261 -0.15 4.33 14.85
CA THR A 261 0.92 4.21 15.84
C THR A 261 1.72 2.95 15.55
N VAL A 262 3.04 3.07 15.44
CA VAL A 262 3.97 1.94 15.25
C VAL A 262 5.08 2.05 16.30
N GLU A 263 5.12 1.11 17.23
CA GLU A 263 6.07 1.09 18.34
C GLU A 263 6.74 -0.29 18.47
N GLN A 264 7.94 -0.33 19.06
CA GLN A 264 8.72 -1.55 19.27
C GLN A 264 8.37 -2.22 20.61
#